data_AF-A0A1M4W755-F1
#
_entry.id   AF-A0A1M4W755-F1
#
_cell.length_a   1.000
_cell.length_b   1.000
_cell.length_c   1.000
_cell.angle_alpha   90.00
_cell.angle_beta   90.00
_cell.angle_gamma   90.00
#
_symmetry.space_group_name_H-M   'P 1'
#
loop_
_entity.id
_entity.type
_entity.pdbx_description
1 polymer ?
#
loop_
_entity_poly.entity_id
_entity_poly.type
_entity_poly.pdbx_seq_one_letter_code
_entity_poly.pdbx_strand_id
1 'polypeptide(L)'
;MKTLTSFFLSVLICMTAFGQVTAYNSNPSSVATIYLDFDGQYVQGTSWNMGGSAINCAPAGINASQIKEVFQRVSEDYRPFDINVTTDSTKYWAAPIDRRIRIILTTTSDWYGNAGGVSYMGSFTWGDNTPGFVFTALLNYVPKYIAEAASHEVGHTLGLKHQAAYDNNCNKLSEYNTGIGSGEIGWAPIMGSAYYKNFTLWNNGANPYGCTNYQNDLEIITGYNGFTYRADDYTADFKKPTKVSFTNDKFSLSGIIEKSTDVDVVSVTIPSFGRFKLDAEPYNIGDGYSGANLDLEVDLMSNATTVLGTYNPATTLKSGIDTMLNAGTYYLRLQGKGNSFTSAYASLGSYNLLGQFGAGIILPLHKLELHGVVEKGLHKLDWEIEAEETVVKQTLEVSTNGQNFQVAAQPGSTERTYNYFAGTGANLYYRLNVEFDNGRQYYSNIVSLGDNKAQKPSLVSNLVRGNLTINSPGLYNYSIIDLNGRLVLKGSLSQGINTISTSTMNPGMFIIQYLNDNSRFAEKFIRQ
;
A
#
# COMPACT_ATOMS: atom_id res chain seq x y z
N MET A 1 -83.65 -15.10 40.65
CA MET A 1 -82.83 -16.02 39.83
C MET A 1 -81.51 -15.33 39.53
N LYS A 2 -80.40 -16.06 39.73
CA LYS A 2 -79.04 -15.53 39.90
C LYS A 2 -78.42 -15.06 38.58
N THR A 3 -77.76 -13.91 38.62
CA THR A 3 -76.81 -13.40 37.64
C THR A 3 -75.57 -14.31 37.56
N LEU A 4 -75.15 -14.68 36.35
CA LEU A 4 -73.85 -15.31 36.11
C LEU A 4 -73.09 -14.48 35.06
N THR A 5 -72.15 -13.68 35.56
CA THR A 5 -71.16 -12.93 34.81
C THR A 5 -70.08 -13.91 34.32
N SER A 6 -69.91 -14.05 33.00
CA SER A 6 -68.85 -14.89 32.43
C SER A 6 -67.59 -14.04 32.24
N PHE A 7 -66.53 -14.39 32.96
CA PHE A 7 -65.21 -13.75 32.90
C PHE A 7 -64.44 -14.34 31.71
N PHE A 8 -64.12 -13.54 30.69
CA PHE A 8 -63.20 -13.95 29.62
C PHE A 8 -61.76 -13.76 30.12
N LEU A 9 -61.07 -14.85 30.41
CA LEU A 9 -59.65 -14.86 30.73
C LEU A 9 -58.86 -14.92 29.41
N SER A 10 -58.36 -13.79 28.93
CA SER A 10 -57.41 -13.73 27.82
C SER A 10 -56.03 -14.16 28.30
N VAL A 11 -55.67 -15.41 28.06
CA VAL A 11 -54.29 -15.91 28.24
C VAL A 11 -53.45 -15.33 27.11
N LEU A 12 -52.59 -14.36 27.44
CA LEU A 12 -51.56 -13.85 26.53
C LEU A 12 -50.45 -14.90 26.44
N ILE A 13 -50.52 -15.80 25.45
CA ILE A 13 -49.41 -16.70 25.14
C ILE A 13 -48.32 -15.85 24.49
N CYS A 14 -47.28 -15.51 25.25
CA CYS A 14 -46.06 -14.96 24.71
C CYS A 14 -45.34 -16.08 23.94
N MET A 15 -45.72 -16.30 22.69
CA MET A 15 -44.91 -17.12 21.78
C MET A 15 -43.63 -16.35 21.50
N THR A 16 -42.51 -16.83 22.04
CA THR A 16 -41.20 -16.43 21.55
C THR A 16 -41.11 -16.85 20.09
N ALA A 17 -41.29 -15.92 19.17
CA ALA A 17 -41.01 -16.14 17.76
C ALA A 17 -39.51 -16.35 17.62
N PHE A 18 -39.07 -17.60 17.44
CA PHE A 18 -37.74 -17.85 16.91
C PHE A 18 -37.72 -17.26 15.50
N GLY A 19 -36.91 -16.23 15.28
CA GLY A 19 -36.76 -15.64 13.96
C GLY A 19 -36.26 -16.70 12.98
N GLN A 20 -36.92 -16.81 11.84
CA GLN A 20 -36.50 -17.70 10.75
C GLN A 20 -35.03 -17.44 10.41
N VAL A 21 -34.24 -18.51 10.23
CA VAL A 21 -32.85 -18.38 9.79
C VAL A 21 -32.80 -17.58 8.50
N THR A 22 -31.92 -16.57 8.47
CA THR A 22 -31.75 -15.74 7.28
C THR A 22 -31.26 -16.60 6.12
N ALA A 23 -31.92 -16.49 4.97
CA ALA A 23 -31.56 -17.20 3.75
C ALA A 23 -30.28 -16.60 3.14
N TYR A 24 -29.21 -17.39 3.10
CA TYR A 24 -27.94 -17.06 2.45
C TYR A 24 -27.64 -18.05 1.33
N ASN A 25 -26.93 -17.61 0.29
CA ASN A 25 -26.53 -18.44 -0.84
C ASN A 25 -25.15 -18.01 -1.34
N SER A 26 -24.22 -18.95 -1.52
CA SER A 26 -22.85 -18.67 -1.95
C SER A 26 -22.66 -18.68 -3.48
N ASN A 27 -23.51 -19.43 -4.19
CA ASN A 27 -23.58 -19.50 -5.66
C ASN A 27 -25.01 -19.90 -6.09
N PRO A 28 -25.98 -18.95 -6.08
CA PRO A 28 -27.39 -19.27 -6.31
C PRO A 28 -27.72 -19.89 -7.68
N SER A 29 -26.83 -19.78 -8.65
CA SER A 29 -26.94 -20.35 -9.99
C SER A 29 -26.45 -21.80 -10.10
N SER A 30 -25.66 -22.28 -9.15
CA SER A 30 -25.20 -23.67 -9.15
C SER A 30 -26.36 -24.64 -8.94
N VAL A 31 -26.30 -25.76 -9.67
CA VAL A 31 -27.24 -26.87 -9.53
C VAL A 31 -26.93 -27.70 -8.28
N ALA A 32 -25.65 -28.02 -8.05
CA ALA A 32 -25.22 -28.75 -6.87
C ALA A 32 -25.43 -27.88 -5.61
N THR A 33 -25.97 -28.46 -4.54
CA THR A 33 -26.35 -27.69 -3.34
C THR A 33 -26.00 -28.38 -2.02
N ILE A 34 -25.27 -27.67 -1.17
CA ILE A 34 -25.05 -27.98 0.25
C ILE A 34 -26.01 -27.13 1.07
N TYR A 35 -26.87 -27.77 1.85
CA TYR A 35 -27.76 -27.08 2.77
C TYR A 35 -27.28 -27.21 4.21
N LEU A 36 -26.97 -26.06 4.83
CA LEU A 36 -26.67 -25.94 6.25
C LEU A 36 -27.98 -25.68 7.01
N ASP A 37 -28.48 -26.72 7.67
CA ASP A 37 -29.74 -26.71 8.40
C ASP A 37 -29.49 -26.39 9.88
N PHE A 38 -29.86 -25.19 10.30
CA PHE A 38 -29.71 -24.70 11.68
C PHE A 38 -31.02 -24.77 12.48
N ASP A 39 -32.15 -25.04 11.83
CA ASP A 39 -33.49 -24.94 12.39
C ASP A 39 -33.90 -26.21 13.16
N GLY A 40 -33.15 -27.30 12.97
CA GLY A 40 -33.48 -28.61 13.51
C GLY A 40 -34.31 -29.43 12.52
N GLN A 41 -34.32 -30.74 12.71
CA GLN A 41 -34.86 -31.66 11.71
C GLN A 41 -35.34 -32.96 12.36
N TYR A 42 -36.49 -33.45 11.89
CA TYR A 42 -36.92 -34.82 12.17
C TYR A 42 -36.33 -35.76 11.12
N VAL A 43 -35.43 -36.65 11.54
CA VAL A 43 -34.74 -37.60 10.67
C VAL A 43 -35.28 -39.00 10.91
N GLN A 44 -35.82 -39.62 9.87
CA GLN A 44 -36.34 -41.00 9.90
C GLN A 44 -36.18 -41.68 8.54
N GLY A 45 -35.97 -42.99 8.55
CA GLY A 45 -35.92 -43.79 7.31
C GLY A 45 -34.66 -43.56 6.49
N THR A 46 -33.60 -43.04 7.11
CA THR A 46 -32.29 -42.83 6.48
C THR A 46 -31.32 -43.93 6.87
N SER A 47 -30.13 -43.95 6.29
CA SER A 47 -29.06 -44.88 6.67
C SER A 47 -28.66 -44.79 8.16
N TRP A 48 -29.03 -43.72 8.87
CA TRP A 48 -28.79 -43.59 10.31
C TRP A 48 -29.75 -44.37 11.20
N ASN A 49 -30.98 -44.63 10.73
CA ASN A 49 -32.04 -45.16 11.59
C ASN A 49 -33.06 -46.01 10.84
N MET A 50 -32.61 -46.74 9.82
CA MET A 50 -33.43 -47.69 9.09
C MET A 50 -33.95 -48.77 10.06
N GLY A 51 -35.28 -48.81 10.27
CA GLY A 51 -35.92 -49.73 11.21
C GLY A 51 -35.78 -49.38 12.69
N GLY A 52 -35.18 -48.23 13.02
CA GLY A 52 -34.98 -47.75 14.39
C GLY A 52 -35.83 -46.52 14.75
N SER A 53 -35.56 -45.95 15.93
CA SER A 53 -36.20 -44.72 16.40
C SER A 53 -35.78 -43.51 15.56
N ALA A 54 -36.72 -42.58 15.37
CA ALA A 54 -36.42 -41.30 14.73
C ALA A 54 -35.45 -40.47 15.56
N ILE A 55 -34.60 -39.67 14.89
CA ILE A 55 -33.71 -38.71 15.51
C ILE A 55 -34.39 -37.34 15.40
N ASN A 56 -34.78 -36.76 16.54
CA ASN A 56 -35.41 -35.45 16.59
C ASN A 56 -34.36 -34.38 16.92
N CYS A 57 -33.77 -33.78 15.90
CA CYS A 57 -32.71 -32.78 16.05
C CYS A 57 -33.29 -31.44 16.48
N ALA A 58 -32.82 -30.94 17.62
CA ALA A 58 -33.08 -29.57 18.05
C ALA A 58 -32.31 -28.56 17.17
N PRO A 59 -32.70 -27.27 17.16
CA PRO A 59 -31.94 -26.22 16.50
C PRO A 59 -30.49 -26.15 16.97
N ALA A 60 -29.65 -25.48 16.17
CA ALA A 60 -28.20 -25.37 16.39
C ALA A 60 -27.80 -24.67 17.70
N GLY A 61 -28.70 -23.94 18.36
CA GLY A 61 -28.41 -23.27 19.65
C GLY A 61 -27.46 -22.08 19.54
N ILE A 62 -27.28 -21.52 18.34
CA ILE A 62 -26.45 -20.34 18.06
C ILE A 62 -27.28 -19.18 17.48
N ASN A 63 -26.80 -17.95 17.62
CA ASN A 63 -27.51 -16.75 17.18
C ASN A 63 -27.28 -16.42 15.69
N ALA A 64 -28.00 -15.44 15.15
CA ALA A 64 -27.95 -15.07 13.75
C ALA A 64 -26.55 -14.62 13.25
N SER A 65 -25.76 -13.92 14.07
CA SER A 65 -24.40 -13.52 13.66
C SER A 65 -23.45 -14.71 13.62
N GLN A 66 -23.59 -15.66 14.55
CA GLN A 66 -22.85 -16.93 14.54
C GLN A 66 -23.22 -17.80 13.33
N ILE A 67 -24.52 -17.88 12.98
CA ILE A 67 -24.98 -18.59 11.78
C ILE A 67 -24.36 -17.98 10.52
N LYS A 68 -24.36 -16.64 10.42
CA LYS A 68 -23.73 -15.95 9.30
C LYS A 68 -22.24 -16.25 9.21
N GLU A 69 -21.53 -16.28 10.33
CA GLU A 69 -20.10 -16.60 10.36
C GLU A 69 -19.84 -18.04 9.87
N VAL A 70 -20.60 -19.02 10.37
CA VAL A 70 -20.50 -20.42 9.92
C VAL A 70 -20.75 -20.51 8.42
N PHE A 71 -21.82 -19.87 7.94
CA PHE A 71 -22.13 -19.81 6.51
C PHE A 71 -20.98 -19.21 5.70
N GLN A 72 -20.38 -18.10 6.14
CA GLN A 72 -19.30 -17.42 5.43
C GLN A 72 -18.04 -18.29 5.31
N ARG A 73 -17.65 -18.96 6.39
CA ARG A 73 -16.48 -19.86 6.41
C ARG A 73 -16.68 -21.07 5.48
N VAL A 74 -17.79 -21.79 5.65
CA VAL A 74 -18.11 -22.95 4.78
C VAL A 74 -18.25 -22.52 3.32
N SER A 75 -18.86 -21.35 3.07
CA SER A 75 -18.95 -20.81 1.71
C SER A 75 -17.60 -20.52 1.08
N GLU A 76 -16.58 -20.18 1.88
CA GLU A 76 -15.24 -19.92 1.38
C GLU A 76 -14.47 -21.22 1.13
N ASP A 77 -14.61 -22.24 1.99
CA ASP A 77 -14.05 -23.59 1.76
C ASP A 77 -14.52 -24.21 0.43
N TYR A 78 -15.78 -23.94 0.06
CA TYR A 78 -16.39 -24.42 -1.18
C TYR A 78 -16.42 -23.38 -2.30
N ARG A 79 -15.81 -22.21 -2.11
CA ARG A 79 -15.75 -21.14 -3.12
C ARG A 79 -15.18 -21.59 -4.47
N PRO A 80 -14.15 -22.44 -4.54
CA PRO A 80 -13.56 -22.84 -5.82
C PRO A 80 -14.47 -23.71 -6.69
N PHE A 81 -15.53 -24.30 -6.12
CA PHE A 81 -16.37 -25.29 -6.80
C PHE A 81 -17.71 -24.70 -7.25
N ASP A 82 -18.24 -25.23 -8.35
CA ASP A 82 -19.59 -24.92 -8.84
C ASP A 82 -20.64 -25.64 -7.98
N ILE A 83 -20.73 -25.19 -6.73
CA ILE A 83 -21.66 -25.67 -5.71
C ILE A 83 -22.23 -24.49 -4.94
N ASN A 84 -23.52 -24.55 -4.62
CA ASN A 84 -24.19 -23.57 -3.78
C ASN A 84 -24.15 -24.05 -2.32
N VAL A 85 -23.50 -23.29 -1.44
CA VAL A 85 -23.70 -23.42 0.01
C VAL A 85 -24.87 -22.52 0.37
N THR A 86 -25.86 -23.03 1.09
CA THR A 86 -27.09 -22.31 1.40
C THR A 86 -27.62 -22.60 2.80
N THR A 87 -28.33 -21.63 3.38
CA THR A 87 -29.20 -21.80 4.56
C THR A 87 -30.69 -21.80 4.17
N ASP A 88 -30.99 -21.77 2.86
CA ASP A 88 -32.34 -21.74 2.32
C ASP A 88 -32.78 -23.14 1.87
N SER A 89 -33.72 -23.73 2.60
CA SER A 89 -34.26 -25.05 2.28
C SER A 89 -34.97 -25.10 0.92
N THR A 90 -35.47 -23.97 0.40
CA THR A 90 -36.10 -23.94 -0.93
C THR A 90 -35.10 -24.25 -2.04
N LYS A 91 -33.84 -23.84 -1.86
CA LYS A 91 -32.74 -24.14 -2.78
C LYS A 91 -32.32 -25.60 -2.71
N TYR A 92 -32.26 -26.16 -1.51
CA TYR A 92 -32.06 -27.61 -1.31
C TYR A 92 -33.12 -28.43 -2.05
N TRP A 93 -34.40 -28.11 -1.86
CA TRP A 93 -35.48 -28.86 -2.47
C TRP A 93 -35.59 -28.67 -3.99
N ALA A 94 -35.13 -27.54 -4.52
CA ALA A 94 -35.05 -27.27 -5.95
C ALA A 94 -33.88 -28.00 -6.64
N ALA A 95 -32.81 -28.31 -5.92
CA ALA A 95 -31.68 -29.06 -6.46
C ALA A 95 -32.06 -30.53 -6.75
N PRO A 96 -31.49 -31.16 -7.80
CA PRO A 96 -31.67 -32.57 -8.09
C PRO A 96 -31.35 -33.46 -6.88
N ILE A 97 -32.08 -34.55 -6.72
CA ILE A 97 -31.98 -35.41 -5.53
C ILE A 97 -30.59 -36.05 -5.37
N ASP A 98 -29.90 -36.29 -6.48
CA ASP A 98 -28.55 -36.85 -6.59
C ASP A 98 -27.44 -35.78 -6.64
N ARG A 99 -27.77 -34.49 -6.43
CA ARG A 99 -26.82 -33.37 -6.41
C ARG A 99 -27.05 -32.43 -5.24
N ARG A 100 -27.49 -32.98 -4.12
CA ARG A 100 -27.74 -32.20 -2.92
C ARG A 100 -27.43 -32.98 -1.67
N ILE A 101 -26.97 -32.25 -0.66
CA ILE A 101 -26.75 -32.78 0.67
C ILE A 101 -27.28 -31.81 1.72
N ARG A 102 -27.78 -32.37 2.83
CA ARG A 102 -28.13 -31.61 4.02
C ARG A 102 -27.14 -31.93 5.13
N ILE A 103 -26.60 -30.90 5.75
CA ILE A 103 -25.85 -30.99 6.99
C ILE A 103 -26.69 -30.35 8.09
N ILE A 104 -27.08 -31.15 9.08
CA ILE A 104 -27.90 -30.72 10.21
C ILE A 104 -26.96 -30.25 11.32
N LEU A 105 -27.00 -28.96 11.64
CA LEU A 105 -26.28 -28.36 12.75
C LEU A 105 -27.20 -28.36 13.97
N THR A 106 -26.89 -29.18 14.96
CA THR A 106 -27.80 -29.49 16.06
C THR A 106 -27.10 -29.62 17.40
N THR A 107 -27.82 -29.29 18.47
CA THR A 107 -27.40 -29.60 19.85
C THR A 107 -27.62 -31.06 20.23
N THR A 108 -28.41 -31.81 19.44
CA THR A 108 -28.77 -33.21 19.71
C THR A 108 -27.67 -34.18 19.28
N SER A 109 -26.93 -34.73 20.24
CA SER A 109 -25.80 -35.65 20.00
C SER A 109 -25.89 -37.01 20.71
N ASP A 110 -26.79 -37.17 21.68
CA ASP A 110 -26.89 -38.37 22.56
C ASP A 110 -27.06 -39.69 21.81
N TRP A 111 -27.62 -39.66 20.59
CA TRP A 111 -27.83 -40.85 19.77
C TRP A 111 -26.55 -41.38 19.10
N TYR A 112 -25.51 -40.54 18.95
CA TYR A 112 -24.28 -40.87 18.24
C TYR A 112 -23.10 -41.07 19.19
N GLY A 113 -22.82 -40.09 20.06
CA GLY A 113 -21.66 -40.09 20.95
C GLY A 113 -20.82 -38.82 20.84
N ASN A 114 -19.56 -38.90 21.25
CA ASN A 114 -18.66 -37.74 21.34
C ASN A 114 -17.87 -37.52 20.04
N ALA A 115 -18.38 -36.64 19.17
CA ALA A 115 -17.72 -36.21 17.93
C ALA A 115 -18.09 -34.76 17.60
N GLY A 116 -17.29 -34.09 16.76
CA GLY A 116 -17.67 -32.77 16.22
C GLY A 116 -18.79 -32.84 15.18
N GLY A 117 -18.82 -33.93 14.42
CA GLY A 117 -19.82 -34.25 13.42
C GLY A 117 -19.74 -35.70 12.97
N VAL A 118 -20.65 -36.10 12.09
CA VAL A 118 -20.61 -37.38 11.40
C VAL A 118 -21.39 -37.35 10.09
N SER A 119 -20.83 -37.97 9.05
CA SER A 119 -21.45 -38.14 7.74
C SER A 119 -21.04 -39.46 7.10
N TYR A 120 -21.92 -40.00 6.24
CA TYR A 120 -21.56 -41.14 5.43
C TYR A 120 -20.71 -40.72 4.23
N MET A 121 -19.64 -41.47 3.98
CA MET A 121 -18.75 -41.19 2.87
C MET A 121 -19.45 -41.41 1.52
N GLY A 122 -19.45 -40.40 0.65
CA GLY A 122 -20.06 -40.47 -0.69
C GLY A 122 -21.58 -40.26 -0.72
N SER A 123 -22.22 -39.89 0.40
CA SER A 123 -23.68 -39.75 0.47
C SER A 123 -24.26 -38.59 -0.33
N PHE A 124 -23.44 -37.67 -0.84
CA PHE A 124 -23.88 -36.51 -1.63
C PHE A 124 -24.73 -36.92 -2.86
N THR A 125 -24.46 -38.09 -3.43
CA THR A 125 -25.10 -38.57 -4.67
C THR A 125 -26.15 -39.65 -4.46
N TRP A 126 -26.42 -40.09 -3.23
CA TRP A 126 -27.28 -41.25 -2.96
C TRP A 126 -28.75 -41.01 -3.29
N GLY A 127 -29.22 -39.77 -3.19
CA GLY A 127 -30.61 -39.42 -3.50
C GLY A 127 -31.66 -39.96 -2.52
N ASP A 128 -31.24 -40.44 -1.34
CA ASP A 128 -32.13 -40.93 -0.29
C ASP A 128 -32.40 -39.89 0.82
N ASN A 129 -31.78 -38.71 0.72
CA ASN A 129 -31.78 -37.63 1.71
C ASN A 129 -31.15 -38.01 3.08
N THR A 130 -30.26 -39.01 3.12
CA THR A 130 -29.43 -39.28 4.30
C THR A 130 -28.54 -38.05 4.59
N PRO A 131 -28.72 -37.35 5.73
CA PRO A 131 -27.97 -36.14 6.04
C PRO A 131 -26.61 -36.45 6.69
N GLY A 132 -25.75 -35.43 6.74
CA GLY A 132 -24.65 -35.34 7.71
C GLY A 132 -25.06 -34.54 8.95
N PHE A 133 -24.31 -34.66 10.04
CA PHE A 133 -24.59 -33.97 11.30
C PHE A 133 -23.37 -33.22 11.83
N VAL A 134 -23.60 -32.06 12.42
CA VAL A 134 -22.60 -31.30 13.19
C VAL A 134 -23.18 -31.02 14.57
N PHE A 135 -22.47 -31.44 15.62
CA PHE A 135 -22.94 -31.39 17.00
C PHE A 135 -22.48 -30.10 17.69
N THR A 136 -23.24 -29.03 17.53
CA THR A 136 -22.84 -27.66 17.92
C THR A 136 -22.55 -27.51 19.41
N ALA A 137 -23.28 -28.24 20.26
CA ALA A 137 -23.07 -28.25 21.71
C ALA A 137 -21.71 -28.87 22.10
N LEU A 138 -21.29 -29.95 21.43
CA LEU A 138 -20.00 -30.60 21.65
C LEU A 138 -18.83 -29.73 21.12
N LEU A 139 -19.12 -28.82 20.19
CA LEU A 139 -18.20 -27.82 19.67
C LEU A 139 -18.22 -26.51 20.47
N ASN A 140 -18.79 -26.52 21.68
CA ASN A 140 -18.90 -25.38 22.59
C ASN A 140 -19.55 -24.14 21.98
N TYR A 141 -20.41 -24.32 20.97
CA TYR A 141 -21.06 -23.23 20.24
C TYR A 141 -20.09 -22.24 19.57
N VAL A 142 -18.84 -22.64 19.31
CA VAL A 142 -17.81 -21.80 18.70
C VAL A 142 -17.98 -21.81 17.17
N PRO A 143 -18.28 -20.67 16.51
CA PRO A 143 -18.57 -20.65 15.07
C PRO A 143 -17.46 -21.22 14.19
N LYS A 144 -16.18 -20.91 14.47
CA LYS A 144 -15.04 -21.52 13.76
C LYS A 144 -15.08 -23.05 13.86
N TYR A 145 -15.29 -23.61 15.05
CA TYR A 145 -15.29 -25.07 15.22
C TYR A 145 -16.46 -25.73 14.50
N ILE A 146 -17.63 -25.10 14.56
CA ILE A 146 -18.83 -25.54 13.85
C ILE A 146 -18.61 -25.49 12.34
N ALA A 147 -17.99 -24.43 11.81
CA ALA A 147 -17.69 -24.32 10.39
C ALA A 147 -16.67 -25.36 9.91
N GLU A 148 -15.57 -25.55 10.65
CA GLU A 148 -14.58 -26.59 10.32
C GLU A 148 -15.22 -27.97 10.29
N ALA A 149 -16.05 -28.29 11.28
CA ALA A 149 -16.79 -29.56 11.31
C ALA A 149 -17.77 -29.65 10.13
N ALA A 150 -18.54 -28.60 9.83
CA ALA A 150 -19.47 -28.62 8.71
C ALA A 150 -18.75 -28.86 7.36
N SER A 151 -17.65 -28.17 7.10
CA SER A 151 -16.87 -28.37 5.87
C SER A 151 -16.25 -29.77 5.79
N HIS A 152 -15.75 -30.29 6.91
CA HIS A 152 -15.23 -31.66 7.03
C HIS A 152 -16.30 -32.70 6.75
N GLU A 153 -17.49 -32.53 7.34
CA GLU A 153 -18.62 -33.43 7.17
C GLU A 153 -19.14 -33.44 5.73
N VAL A 154 -19.26 -32.28 5.10
CA VAL A 154 -19.54 -32.20 3.66
C VAL A 154 -18.45 -32.92 2.86
N GLY A 155 -17.17 -32.77 3.24
CA GLY A 155 -16.05 -33.46 2.61
C GLY A 155 -16.23 -34.98 2.61
N HIS A 156 -16.66 -35.57 3.72
CA HIS A 156 -17.05 -36.99 3.76
C HIS A 156 -18.15 -37.31 2.75
N THR A 157 -19.24 -36.53 2.71
CA THR A 157 -20.33 -36.76 1.75
C THR A 157 -19.86 -36.74 0.29
N LEU A 158 -18.78 -36.01 0.00
CA LEU A 158 -18.14 -35.91 -1.32
C LEU A 158 -17.09 -37.01 -1.59
N GLY A 159 -16.90 -37.94 -0.66
CA GLY A 159 -16.03 -39.11 -0.82
C GLY A 159 -14.67 -39.00 -0.13
N LEU A 160 -14.40 -37.94 0.62
CA LEU A 160 -13.13 -37.75 1.30
C LEU A 160 -13.05 -38.58 2.58
N LYS A 161 -11.85 -39.10 2.85
CA LYS A 161 -11.44 -39.66 4.15
C LYS A 161 -10.75 -38.58 4.97
N HIS A 162 -10.49 -38.89 6.25
CA HIS A 162 -9.64 -38.02 7.06
C HIS A 162 -8.25 -37.83 6.45
N GLN A 163 -7.58 -36.75 6.84
CA GLN A 163 -6.15 -36.51 6.64
C GLN A 163 -5.44 -36.77 7.97
N ALA A 164 -4.59 -37.80 7.99
CA ALA A 164 -3.93 -38.29 9.19
C ALA A 164 -2.50 -37.73 9.31
N ALA A 165 -1.97 -37.76 10.53
CA ALA A 165 -0.58 -37.37 10.81
C ALA A 165 0.29 -38.60 11.05
N TYR A 166 1.48 -38.60 10.47
CA TYR A 166 2.49 -39.66 10.61
C TYR A 166 3.84 -39.05 10.99
N ASP A 167 4.68 -39.82 11.68
CA ASP A 167 6.08 -39.45 11.91
C ASP A 167 6.95 -39.76 10.68
N ASN A 168 8.24 -39.39 10.75
CA ASN A 168 9.20 -39.62 9.68
C ASN A 168 9.45 -41.12 9.39
N ASN A 169 9.06 -42.02 10.29
CA ASN A 169 9.17 -43.47 10.15
C ASN A 169 7.83 -44.11 9.75
N CYS A 170 6.84 -43.32 9.32
CA CYS A 170 5.52 -43.78 8.92
C CYS A 170 4.65 -44.39 10.01
N ASN A 171 4.93 -44.14 11.29
CA ASN A 171 4.00 -44.49 12.36
C ASN A 171 2.88 -43.45 12.46
N LYS A 172 1.62 -43.91 12.56
CA LYS A 172 0.48 -43.00 12.71
C LYS A 172 0.53 -42.31 14.07
N LEU A 173 0.64 -40.99 14.06
CA LEU A 173 0.63 -40.13 15.24
C LEU A 173 -0.79 -39.78 15.67
N SER A 174 -1.65 -39.50 14.70
CA SER A 174 -3.04 -39.12 14.92
C SER A 174 -3.88 -39.49 13.70
N GLU A 175 -5.13 -39.88 13.96
CA GLU A 175 -6.15 -40.05 12.91
C GLU A 175 -6.45 -38.71 12.20
N TYR A 176 -6.34 -37.61 12.93
CA TYR A 176 -6.60 -36.26 12.45
C TYR A 176 -5.32 -35.42 12.53
N ASN A 177 -4.87 -34.93 11.38
CA ASN A 177 -3.75 -34.01 11.30
C ASN A 177 -4.16 -32.63 11.83
N THR A 178 -3.52 -32.18 12.89
CA THR A 178 -3.78 -30.88 13.55
C THR A 178 -3.04 -29.71 12.90
N GLY A 179 -2.29 -29.99 11.83
CA GLY A 179 -1.53 -29.00 11.09
C GLY A 179 -0.25 -28.55 11.80
N ILE A 180 0.41 -27.55 11.22
CA ILE A 180 1.68 -27.01 11.70
C ILE A 180 1.67 -25.47 11.67
N GLY A 181 2.61 -24.86 12.39
CA GLY A 181 2.69 -23.41 12.48
C GLY A 181 1.66 -22.76 13.41
N SER A 182 1.69 -21.43 13.44
CA SER A 182 0.89 -20.59 14.33
C SER A 182 0.64 -19.22 13.70
N GLY A 183 -0.27 -18.45 14.28
CA GLY A 183 -0.62 -17.13 13.78
C GLY A 183 -1.40 -17.19 12.47
N GLU A 184 -1.33 -16.11 11.71
CA GLU A 184 -2.11 -15.89 10.50
C GLU A 184 -1.90 -16.97 9.42
N ILE A 185 -0.65 -17.38 9.20
CA ILE A 185 -0.30 -18.39 8.18
C ILE A 185 -0.30 -19.83 8.71
N GLY A 186 -0.60 -20.03 10.00
CA GLY A 186 -0.62 -21.37 10.60
C GLY A 186 -1.66 -22.25 9.91
N TRP A 187 -1.23 -23.41 9.43
CA TRP A 187 -1.99 -24.24 8.50
C TRP A 187 -2.50 -25.55 9.11
N ALA A 188 -3.71 -25.99 8.72
CA ALA A 188 -4.20 -27.36 8.88
C ALA A 188 -5.07 -27.81 7.69
N PRO A 189 -5.15 -29.13 7.41
CA PRO A 189 -6.06 -29.66 6.41
C PRO A 189 -7.51 -29.70 6.94
N ILE A 190 -8.50 -29.37 6.11
CA ILE A 190 -9.95 -29.40 6.44
C ILE A 190 -10.36 -30.82 6.88
N MET A 191 -9.90 -31.85 6.16
CA MET A 191 -10.15 -33.25 6.52
C MET A 191 -9.31 -33.76 7.72
N GLY A 192 -8.56 -32.89 8.39
CA GLY A 192 -7.87 -33.17 9.66
C GLY A 192 -8.62 -32.59 10.86
N SER A 193 -7.90 -31.93 11.76
CA SER A 193 -8.44 -31.22 12.93
C SER A 193 -7.99 -29.77 12.92
N ALA A 194 -8.69 -28.93 12.16
CA ALA A 194 -8.28 -27.58 11.82
C ALA A 194 -8.74 -26.47 12.80
N TYR A 195 -9.43 -26.83 13.89
CA TYR A 195 -10.04 -25.90 14.86
C TYR A 195 -9.14 -24.77 15.38
N TYR A 196 -7.82 -25.01 15.47
CA TYR A 196 -6.86 -24.09 16.08
C TYR A 196 -5.88 -23.46 15.08
N LYS A 197 -6.17 -23.58 13.78
CA LYS A 197 -5.36 -23.00 12.71
C LYS A 197 -6.16 -21.96 11.95
N ASN A 198 -5.47 -20.92 11.52
CA ASN A 198 -6.12 -19.82 10.82
C ASN A 198 -6.34 -20.17 9.35
N PHE A 199 -5.31 -20.74 8.72
CA PHE A 199 -5.28 -21.07 7.31
C PHE A 199 -5.66 -22.54 7.09
N THR A 200 -6.90 -22.79 6.66
CA THR A 200 -7.49 -24.13 6.62
C THR A 200 -7.84 -24.51 5.19
N LEU A 201 -7.18 -25.54 4.66
CA LEU A 201 -7.26 -25.86 3.22
C LEU A 201 -7.65 -27.30 2.95
N TRP A 202 -8.17 -27.56 1.75
CA TRP A 202 -8.12 -28.89 1.15
C TRP A 202 -6.67 -29.36 1.02
N ASN A 203 -6.42 -30.67 0.95
CA ASN A 203 -5.05 -31.17 0.97
C ASN A 203 -4.80 -32.29 -0.04
N ASN A 204 -3.52 -32.46 -0.39
CA ASN A 204 -3.02 -33.69 -0.99
C ASN A 204 -2.07 -34.34 0.01
N GLY A 205 -2.59 -35.28 0.79
CA GLY A 205 -1.88 -35.81 1.96
C GLY A 205 -2.28 -37.22 2.35
N ALA A 206 -1.52 -37.78 3.29
CA ALA A 206 -1.71 -39.14 3.78
C ALA A 206 -3.04 -39.33 4.52
N ASN A 207 -3.80 -40.35 4.12
CA ASN A 207 -5.02 -40.75 4.79
C ASN A 207 -4.73 -41.76 5.94
N PRO A 208 -5.74 -42.11 6.77
CA PRO A 208 -5.60 -43.04 7.89
C PRO A 208 -5.08 -44.46 7.59
N TYR A 209 -5.03 -44.85 6.32
CA TYR A 209 -4.63 -46.19 5.90
C TYR A 209 -3.15 -46.31 5.54
N GLY A 210 -2.37 -45.23 5.62
CA GLY A 210 -0.92 -45.28 5.56
C GLY A 210 -0.28 -43.95 5.16
N CYS A 211 0.96 -43.71 5.62
CA CYS A 211 1.73 -42.50 5.32
C CYS A 211 1.99 -42.27 3.82
N THR A 212 1.93 -43.33 2.99
CA THR A 212 2.10 -43.28 1.53
C THR A 212 0.77 -43.34 0.77
N ASN A 213 -0.35 -43.47 1.47
CA ASN A 213 -1.68 -43.53 0.86
C ASN A 213 -2.25 -42.10 0.80
N TYR A 214 -1.84 -41.37 -0.24
CA TYR A 214 -2.25 -39.98 -0.42
C TYR A 214 -3.68 -39.89 -0.96
N GLN A 215 -4.42 -38.94 -0.43
CA GLN A 215 -5.73 -38.51 -0.92
C GLN A 215 -5.60 -37.12 -1.51
N ASN A 216 -5.93 -36.99 -2.79
CA ASN A 216 -6.03 -35.73 -3.50
C ASN A 216 -7.46 -35.21 -3.33
N ASP A 217 -7.66 -34.31 -2.37
CA ASP A 217 -9.01 -33.85 -2.01
C ASP A 217 -9.70 -33.13 -3.18
N LEU A 218 -8.96 -32.33 -3.95
CA LEU A 218 -9.51 -31.54 -5.05
C LEU A 218 -10.00 -32.43 -6.21
N GLU A 219 -9.23 -33.48 -6.54
CA GLU A 219 -9.59 -34.45 -7.57
C GLU A 219 -10.84 -35.26 -7.17
N ILE A 220 -10.96 -35.65 -5.90
CA ILE A 220 -12.14 -36.40 -5.43
C ILE A 220 -13.38 -35.52 -5.44
N ILE A 221 -13.29 -34.28 -4.93
CA ILE A 221 -14.42 -33.34 -4.91
C ILE A 221 -14.94 -33.12 -6.34
N THR A 222 -14.06 -32.89 -7.30
CA THR A 222 -14.42 -32.49 -8.67
C THR A 222 -14.61 -33.66 -9.64
N GLY A 223 -14.28 -34.90 -9.26
CA GLY A 223 -14.30 -36.05 -10.14
C GLY A 223 -15.62 -36.82 -10.18
N TYR A 224 -16.33 -36.96 -9.05
CA TYR A 224 -17.40 -37.96 -8.90
C TYR A 224 -18.75 -37.43 -8.38
N ASN A 225 -18.84 -36.13 -8.07
CA ASN A 225 -19.99 -35.57 -7.33
C ASN A 225 -21.00 -34.79 -8.19
N GLY A 226 -20.88 -34.85 -9.52
CA GLY A 226 -21.82 -34.20 -10.45
C GLY A 226 -21.66 -32.67 -10.57
N PHE A 227 -20.55 -32.12 -10.07
CA PHE A 227 -20.08 -30.75 -10.26
C PHE A 227 -18.54 -30.73 -10.35
N THR A 228 -17.97 -29.60 -10.76
CA THR A 228 -16.52 -29.39 -10.86
C THR A 228 -16.16 -28.01 -10.30
N TYR A 229 -14.99 -27.47 -10.66
CA TYR A 229 -14.62 -26.09 -10.37
C TYR A 229 -15.62 -25.07 -10.95
N ARG A 230 -15.63 -23.87 -10.36
CA ARG A 230 -16.28 -22.72 -11.00
C ARG A 230 -15.60 -22.41 -12.33
N ALA A 231 -16.31 -21.65 -13.17
CA ALA A 231 -15.69 -21.05 -14.33
C ALA A 231 -14.69 -19.97 -13.85
N ASP A 232 -13.52 -19.97 -14.48
CA ASP A 232 -12.49 -18.94 -14.36
C ASP A 232 -13.10 -17.56 -14.64
N ASP A 233 -12.89 -16.61 -13.73
CA ASP A 233 -13.41 -15.25 -13.84
C ASP A 233 -12.45 -14.30 -14.58
N TYR A 234 -11.13 -14.55 -14.54
CA TYR A 234 -10.12 -13.75 -15.20
C TYR A 234 -8.98 -14.58 -15.81
N THR A 235 -8.83 -14.48 -17.12
CA THR A 235 -7.82 -15.25 -17.84
C THR A 235 -6.36 -14.91 -17.51
N ALA A 236 -5.50 -15.93 -17.58
CA ALA A 236 -4.04 -15.81 -17.61
C ALA A 236 -3.46 -15.18 -18.91
N ASP A 237 -4.28 -14.97 -19.95
CA ASP A 237 -3.81 -14.47 -21.25
C ASP A 237 -3.53 -12.96 -21.22
N PHE A 238 -2.24 -12.60 -21.23
CA PHE A 238 -1.76 -11.21 -21.33
C PHE A 238 -2.22 -10.47 -22.59
N LYS A 239 -2.74 -11.15 -23.63
CA LYS A 239 -3.36 -10.50 -24.80
C LYS A 239 -4.80 -10.07 -24.54
N LYS A 240 -5.45 -10.62 -23.52
CA LYS A 240 -6.84 -10.33 -23.13
C LYS A 240 -6.94 -10.08 -21.62
N PRO A 241 -6.10 -9.21 -21.03
CA PRO A 241 -6.12 -8.97 -19.61
C PRO A 241 -7.43 -8.29 -19.20
N THR A 242 -7.84 -8.53 -17.96
CA THR A 242 -8.93 -7.75 -17.34
C THR A 242 -8.46 -6.32 -17.15
N LYS A 243 -9.17 -5.35 -17.73
CA LYS A 243 -8.75 -3.94 -17.68
C LYS A 243 -9.39 -3.24 -16.48
N VAL A 244 -8.56 -2.61 -15.66
CA VAL A 244 -9.02 -1.72 -14.59
C VAL A 244 -8.67 -0.26 -14.90
N SER A 245 -9.54 0.65 -14.48
CA SER A 245 -9.39 2.09 -14.67
C SER A 245 -9.56 2.81 -13.35
N PHE A 246 -8.74 3.83 -13.10
CA PHE A 246 -8.90 4.68 -11.92
C PHE A 246 -10.13 5.58 -12.07
N THR A 247 -10.95 5.60 -11.02
CA THR A 247 -12.04 6.57 -10.80
C THR A 247 -11.77 7.25 -9.48
N ASN A 248 -11.62 8.58 -9.48
CA ASN A 248 -11.16 9.35 -8.31
C ASN A 248 -9.89 8.73 -7.71
N ASP A 249 -8.88 8.49 -8.55
CA ASP A 249 -7.56 7.96 -8.17
C ASP A 249 -7.57 6.54 -7.57
N LYS A 250 -8.68 5.80 -7.70
CA LYS A 250 -8.82 4.44 -7.14
C LYS A 250 -9.48 3.46 -8.11
N PHE A 251 -9.20 2.17 -7.96
CA PHE A 251 -10.00 1.11 -8.57
C PHE A 251 -10.25 0.00 -7.55
N SER A 252 -11.29 -0.79 -7.80
CA SER A 252 -11.55 -2.04 -7.08
C SER A 252 -11.87 -3.17 -8.05
N LEU A 253 -11.42 -4.37 -7.76
CA LEU A 253 -11.71 -5.59 -8.51
C LEU A 253 -11.84 -6.76 -7.54
N SER A 254 -12.88 -7.59 -7.68
CA SER A 254 -13.00 -8.84 -6.93
C SER A 254 -12.86 -10.01 -7.88
N GLY A 255 -12.22 -11.08 -7.43
CA GLY A 255 -12.03 -12.32 -8.21
C GLY A 255 -11.93 -13.56 -7.32
N ILE A 256 -11.73 -14.71 -7.94
CA ILE A 256 -11.60 -16.02 -7.29
C ILE A 256 -10.45 -16.77 -7.95
N ILE A 257 -9.47 -17.21 -7.15
CA ILE A 257 -8.52 -18.24 -7.57
C ILE A 257 -9.17 -19.61 -7.38
N GLU A 258 -9.65 -20.26 -8.43
CA GLU A 258 -10.43 -21.50 -8.30
C GLU A 258 -9.62 -22.79 -8.47
N LYS A 259 -8.41 -22.73 -9.05
CA LYS A 259 -7.51 -23.89 -9.17
C LYS A 259 -6.09 -23.55 -8.73
N SER A 260 -5.32 -24.56 -8.37
CA SER A 260 -3.90 -24.40 -8.00
C SER A 260 -3.02 -23.91 -9.16
N THR A 261 -3.53 -24.02 -10.38
CA THR A 261 -2.90 -23.57 -11.63
C THR A 261 -3.52 -22.30 -12.17
N ASP A 262 -4.50 -21.75 -11.47
CA ASP A 262 -5.21 -20.57 -11.89
C ASP A 262 -4.37 -19.31 -11.68
N VAL A 263 -4.48 -18.40 -12.65
CA VAL A 263 -3.68 -17.19 -12.75
C VAL A 263 -4.52 -16.10 -13.38
N ASP A 264 -4.81 -15.07 -12.61
CA ASP A 264 -5.54 -13.91 -13.11
C ASP A 264 -4.57 -12.84 -13.59
N VAL A 265 -4.83 -12.26 -14.76
CA VAL A 265 -4.05 -11.13 -15.28
C VAL A 265 -4.91 -9.89 -15.41
N VAL A 266 -4.55 -8.87 -14.64
CA VAL A 266 -5.21 -7.56 -14.63
C VAL A 266 -4.26 -6.51 -15.20
N SER A 267 -4.71 -5.73 -16.20
CA SER A 267 -3.94 -4.60 -16.72
C SER A 267 -4.44 -3.28 -16.15
N VAL A 268 -3.49 -2.44 -15.73
CA VAL A 268 -3.73 -1.08 -15.23
C VAL A 268 -2.90 -0.09 -16.05
N THR A 269 -3.52 1.03 -16.42
CA THR A 269 -2.81 2.13 -17.09
C THR A 269 -2.48 3.23 -16.09
N ILE A 270 -1.19 3.46 -15.88
CA ILE A 270 -0.65 4.53 -15.06
C ILE A 270 -0.61 5.82 -15.91
N PRO A 271 -1.35 6.88 -15.53
CA PRO A 271 -1.57 8.04 -16.40
C PRO A 271 -0.38 9.00 -16.47
N SER A 272 0.42 9.07 -15.41
CA SER A 272 1.59 9.94 -15.28
C SER A 272 2.60 9.30 -14.32
N PHE A 273 3.79 9.86 -14.21
CA PHE A 273 4.69 9.46 -13.11
C PHE A 273 3.99 9.65 -11.77
N GLY A 274 4.01 8.63 -10.92
CA GLY A 274 3.36 8.71 -9.61
C GLY A 274 3.44 7.44 -8.80
N ARG A 275 2.91 7.54 -7.59
CA ARG A 275 2.86 6.45 -6.63
C ARG A 275 1.68 5.55 -6.94
N PHE A 276 1.95 4.30 -7.24
CA PHE A 276 0.96 3.25 -7.33
C PHE A 276 0.95 2.44 -6.03
N LYS A 277 -0.23 2.30 -5.44
CA LYS A 277 -0.47 1.48 -4.27
C LYS A 277 -1.52 0.43 -4.58
N LEU A 278 -1.29 -0.81 -4.15
CA LEU A 278 -2.25 -1.90 -4.27
C LEU A 278 -2.35 -2.59 -2.92
N ASP A 279 -3.56 -2.75 -2.42
CA ASP A 279 -3.87 -3.73 -1.38
C ASP A 279 -4.62 -4.89 -2.05
N ALA A 280 -4.03 -6.09 -2.02
CA ALA A 280 -4.60 -7.31 -2.55
C ALA A 280 -4.95 -8.22 -1.38
N GLU A 281 -6.25 -8.34 -1.09
CA GLU A 281 -6.74 -8.93 0.15
C GLU A 281 -7.52 -10.21 -0.14
N PRO A 282 -7.13 -11.36 0.42
CA PRO A 282 -7.97 -12.55 0.37
C PRO A 282 -9.24 -12.31 1.20
N TYR A 283 -10.32 -13.00 0.82
CA TYR A 283 -11.55 -12.97 1.60
C TYR A 283 -11.28 -13.37 3.05
N ASN A 284 -11.88 -12.62 3.97
CA ASN A 284 -11.78 -12.87 5.39
C ASN A 284 -13.01 -12.31 6.09
N ILE A 285 -13.20 -12.71 7.34
CA ILE A 285 -14.34 -12.29 8.17
C ILE A 285 -13.91 -11.59 9.46
N GLY A 286 -12.64 -11.23 9.60
CA GLY A 286 -12.10 -10.56 10.77
C GLY A 286 -10.59 -10.42 10.77
N ASP A 287 -10.06 -9.98 11.91
CA ASP A 287 -8.64 -9.68 12.10
C ASP A 287 -7.73 -10.88 11.79
N GLY A 288 -6.51 -10.59 11.33
CA GLY A 288 -5.52 -11.61 10.97
C GLY A 288 -5.99 -12.52 9.84
N TYR A 289 -6.83 -12.00 8.93
CA TYR A 289 -7.40 -12.74 7.80
C TYR A 289 -8.11 -14.02 8.22
N SER A 290 -8.86 -13.95 9.32
CA SER A 290 -9.60 -15.11 9.81
C SER A 290 -10.60 -15.61 8.77
N GLY A 291 -10.57 -16.92 8.51
CA GLY A 291 -11.44 -17.55 7.51
C GLY A 291 -11.00 -17.37 6.06
N ALA A 292 -9.78 -16.88 5.84
CA ALA A 292 -9.17 -16.87 4.52
C ALA A 292 -8.60 -18.25 4.16
N ASN A 293 -8.81 -18.64 2.90
CA ASN A 293 -8.30 -19.88 2.31
C ASN A 293 -7.29 -19.63 1.18
N LEU A 294 -6.98 -18.36 0.94
CA LEU A 294 -6.04 -17.91 -0.08
C LEU A 294 -4.88 -17.16 0.57
N ASP A 295 -3.67 -17.58 0.20
CA ASP A 295 -2.41 -16.90 0.46
C ASP A 295 -2.01 -16.29 -0.90
N LEU A 296 -2.23 -14.99 -1.03
CA LEU A 296 -2.26 -14.33 -2.32
C LEU A 296 -0.87 -13.83 -2.69
N GLU A 297 -0.36 -14.24 -3.85
CA GLU A 297 0.80 -13.63 -4.49
C GLU A 297 0.36 -12.68 -5.60
N VAL A 298 1.02 -11.53 -5.68
CA VAL A 298 0.86 -10.60 -6.80
C VAL A 298 2.21 -10.28 -7.40
N ASP A 299 2.34 -10.47 -8.71
CA ASP A 299 3.47 -9.93 -9.47
C ASP A 299 3.07 -8.61 -10.15
N LEU A 300 3.91 -7.58 -9.99
CA LEU A 300 3.85 -6.39 -10.82
C LEU A 300 4.74 -6.60 -12.05
N MET A 301 4.18 -6.43 -13.24
CA MET A 301 4.86 -6.73 -14.50
C MET A 301 4.72 -5.58 -15.49
N SER A 302 5.75 -5.34 -16.31
CA SER A 302 5.68 -4.38 -17.44
C SER A 302 5.14 -5.02 -18.72
N ASN A 303 5.33 -6.33 -18.88
CA ASN A 303 4.82 -7.15 -19.97
C ASN A 303 4.83 -8.62 -19.51
N ALA A 304 4.32 -9.53 -20.36
CA ALA A 304 4.17 -10.96 -20.06
C ALA A 304 5.46 -11.69 -19.61
N THR A 305 6.64 -11.16 -19.93
CA THR A 305 7.95 -11.79 -19.63
C THR A 305 8.80 -11.01 -18.64
N THR A 306 8.40 -9.81 -18.25
CA THR A 306 9.21 -8.92 -17.41
C THR A 306 8.48 -8.58 -16.11
N VAL A 307 8.85 -9.29 -15.06
CA VAL A 307 8.42 -9.02 -13.67
C VAL A 307 9.27 -7.88 -13.10
N LEU A 308 8.60 -6.86 -12.56
CA LEU A 308 9.19 -5.72 -11.85
C LEU A 308 9.28 -5.98 -10.35
N GLY A 309 8.35 -6.76 -9.80
CA GLY A 309 8.37 -7.19 -8.41
C GLY A 309 7.37 -8.32 -8.16
N THR A 310 7.70 -9.19 -7.21
CA THR A 310 6.86 -10.28 -6.72
C THR A 310 6.56 -10.02 -5.25
N TYR A 311 5.28 -10.08 -4.88
CA TYR A 311 4.79 -9.73 -3.55
C TYR A 311 4.02 -10.92 -3.00
N ASN A 312 4.58 -11.57 -1.98
CA ASN A 312 3.95 -12.58 -1.13
C ASN A 312 4.68 -12.54 0.23
N PRO A 313 4.24 -11.68 1.16
CA PRO A 313 4.94 -11.51 2.43
C PRO A 313 4.88 -12.79 3.28
N ALA A 314 6.02 -13.24 3.80
CA ALA A 314 6.13 -14.56 4.44
C ALA A 314 5.32 -14.78 5.74
N THR A 315 4.61 -13.76 6.25
CA THR A 315 3.88 -13.81 7.52
C THR A 315 2.41 -13.38 7.41
N THR A 316 1.94 -12.99 6.23
CA THR A 316 0.55 -12.59 6.02
C THR A 316 0.01 -13.17 4.72
N LEU A 317 -1.30 -13.44 4.68
CA LEU A 317 -2.01 -13.99 3.53
C LEU A 317 -2.34 -12.91 2.47
N LYS A 318 -2.22 -11.62 2.82
CA LYS A 318 -2.41 -10.51 1.88
C LYS A 318 -1.13 -10.18 1.13
N SER A 319 -1.31 -9.53 -0.01
CA SER A 319 -0.23 -8.89 -0.75
C SER A 319 -0.43 -7.39 -0.87
N GLY A 320 0.67 -6.67 -0.99
CA GLY A 320 0.65 -5.21 -1.07
C GLY A 320 1.78 -4.69 -1.96
N ILE A 321 1.45 -3.71 -2.79
CA ILE A 321 2.41 -3.00 -3.65
C ILE A 321 2.39 -1.53 -3.25
N ASP A 322 3.58 -0.95 -3.15
CA ASP A 322 3.75 0.47 -2.90
C ASP A 322 5.02 0.92 -3.62
N THR A 323 4.85 1.53 -4.79
CA THR A 323 5.98 1.86 -5.68
C THR A 323 5.71 3.08 -6.54
N MET A 324 6.77 3.68 -7.09
CA MET A 324 6.67 4.75 -8.07
C MET A 324 6.73 4.15 -9.48
N LEU A 325 5.78 4.50 -10.33
CA LEU A 325 5.70 4.04 -11.72
C LEU A 325 5.69 5.23 -12.67
N ASN A 326 6.38 5.08 -13.79
CA ASN A 326 6.25 5.99 -14.94
C ASN A 326 4.91 5.74 -15.65
N ALA A 327 4.46 6.73 -16.43
CA ALA A 327 3.30 6.58 -17.29
C ALA A 327 3.46 5.36 -18.20
N GLY A 328 2.42 4.53 -18.31
CA GLY A 328 2.46 3.30 -19.09
C GLY A 328 1.44 2.26 -18.64
N THR A 329 1.36 1.16 -19.37
CA THR A 329 0.51 0.02 -19.01
C THR A 329 1.33 -1.02 -18.25
N TYR A 330 0.82 -1.44 -17.10
CA TYR A 330 1.38 -2.50 -16.27
C TYR A 330 0.36 -3.60 -16.07
N TYR A 331 0.85 -4.75 -15.64
CA TYR A 331 0.05 -5.94 -15.41
C TYR A 331 0.26 -6.41 -13.97
N LEU A 332 -0.82 -6.83 -13.35
CA LEU A 332 -0.84 -7.53 -12.07
C LEU A 332 -1.17 -8.97 -12.39
N ARG A 333 -0.28 -9.89 -12.06
CA ARG A 333 -0.53 -11.34 -12.16
C ARG A 333 -0.81 -11.85 -10.76
N LEU A 334 -1.98 -12.46 -10.56
CA LEU A 334 -2.44 -12.96 -9.27
C LEU A 334 -2.50 -14.47 -9.30
N GLN A 335 -2.09 -15.09 -8.19
CA GLN A 335 -2.18 -16.55 -8.03
C GLN A 335 -2.17 -16.92 -6.56
N GLY A 336 -2.76 -18.06 -6.24
CA GLY A 336 -2.62 -18.69 -4.92
C GLY A 336 -1.23 -19.26 -4.71
N LYS A 337 -0.66 -19.04 -3.52
CA LYS A 337 0.64 -19.58 -3.12
C LYS A 337 0.57 -20.37 -1.83
N GLY A 338 1.66 -21.06 -1.55
CA GLY A 338 1.87 -21.66 -0.24
C GLY A 338 2.69 -20.72 0.64
N ASN A 339 2.80 -21.08 1.90
CA ASN A 339 3.71 -20.44 2.85
C ASN A 339 4.68 -21.47 3.43
N SER A 340 5.37 -21.11 4.51
CA SER A 340 6.34 -21.99 5.17
C SER A 340 5.73 -23.27 5.75
N PHE A 341 4.39 -23.35 5.89
CA PHE A 341 3.68 -24.47 6.51
C PHE A 341 2.89 -25.34 5.52
N THR A 342 2.65 -24.87 4.30
CA THR A 342 1.87 -25.60 3.31
C THR A 342 2.22 -25.21 1.88
N SER A 343 1.95 -26.11 0.94
CA SER A 343 2.15 -25.84 -0.49
C SER A 343 1.02 -24.99 -1.09
N ALA A 344 1.20 -24.52 -2.33
CA ALA A 344 0.17 -23.80 -3.08
C ALA A 344 -1.03 -24.66 -3.52
N TYR A 345 -0.99 -25.98 -3.30
CA TYR A 345 -1.93 -26.95 -3.87
C TYR A 345 -3.42 -26.59 -3.69
N ALA A 346 -3.83 -26.05 -2.55
CA ALA A 346 -5.22 -25.68 -2.31
C ALA A 346 -5.36 -24.29 -1.70
N SER A 347 -4.39 -23.41 -1.96
CA SER A 347 -4.54 -22.01 -1.63
C SER A 347 -5.46 -21.35 -2.66
N LEU A 348 -6.76 -21.43 -2.41
CA LEU A 348 -7.84 -21.10 -3.33
C LEU A 348 -8.87 -20.27 -2.58
N GLY A 349 -9.53 -19.35 -3.28
CA GLY A 349 -10.55 -18.52 -2.66
C GLY A 349 -10.75 -17.19 -3.35
N SER A 350 -11.65 -16.39 -2.78
CA SER A 350 -11.95 -15.06 -3.29
C SER A 350 -10.88 -14.07 -2.84
N TYR A 351 -10.67 -13.04 -3.65
CA TYR A 351 -9.84 -11.89 -3.29
C TYR A 351 -10.49 -10.57 -3.72
N ASN A 352 -9.99 -9.48 -3.15
CA ASN A 352 -10.33 -8.13 -3.55
C ASN A 352 -9.06 -7.27 -3.72
N LEU A 353 -9.00 -6.54 -4.83
CA LEU A 353 -7.94 -5.59 -5.14
C LEU A 353 -8.45 -4.19 -4.90
N LEU A 354 -7.66 -3.40 -4.17
CA LEU A 354 -7.87 -1.98 -3.96
C LEU A 354 -6.64 -1.24 -4.46
N GLY A 355 -6.73 -0.76 -5.69
CA GLY A 355 -5.67 0.03 -6.31
C GLY A 355 -5.88 1.51 -6.06
N GLN A 356 -4.79 2.24 -5.82
CA GLN A 356 -4.77 3.69 -5.65
C GLN A 356 -3.59 4.27 -6.42
N PHE A 357 -3.80 5.43 -7.03
CA PHE A 357 -2.74 6.15 -7.74
C PHE A 357 -2.67 7.59 -7.24
N GLY A 358 -1.49 8.01 -6.78
CA GLY A 358 -1.21 9.41 -6.50
C GLY A 358 -0.24 9.95 -7.54
N ALA A 359 -0.66 10.97 -8.29
CA ALA A 359 0.25 11.64 -9.21
C ALA A 359 1.49 12.13 -8.45
N GLY A 360 2.66 11.72 -8.93
CA GLY A 360 3.94 12.11 -8.36
C GLY A 360 4.15 13.58 -8.65
N ILE A 361 4.40 14.37 -7.60
CA ILE A 361 4.96 15.70 -7.77
C ILE A 361 6.46 15.47 -7.91
N ILE A 362 6.99 15.56 -9.12
CA ILE A 362 8.44 15.74 -9.31
C ILE A 362 8.79 17.01 -8.56
N LEU A 363 9.54 16.89 -7.45
CA LEU A 363 9.98 18.04 -6.68
C LEU A 363 10.94 18.83 -7.58
N PRO A 364 10.61 20.09 -7.91
CA PRO A 364 11.35 20.85 -8.91
C PRO A 364 12.72 21.29 -8.37
N LEU A 365 13.72 21.37 -9.26
CA LEU A 365 14.97 22.13 -9.15
C LEU A 365 15.53 22.30 -7.73
N HIS A 366 16.51 21.48 -7.36
CA HIS A 366 17.17 21.55 -6.05
C HIS A 366 18.02 22.80 -5.89
N LYS A 367 18.68 23.24 -6.98
CA LYS A 367 19.55 24.42 -6.97
C LYS A 367 19.68 25.06 -8.35
N LEU A 368 19.53 26.38 -8.40
CA LEU A 368 19.86 27.23 -9.55
C LEU A 368 20.46 28.53 -9.05
N GLU A 369 21.79 28.55 -8.95
CA GLU A 369 22.52 29.66 -8.36
C GLU A 369 23.50 30.23 -9.39
N LEU A 370 23.38 31.53 -9.64
CA LEU A 370 24.30 32.31 -10.44
C LEU A 370 25.27 33.02 -9.51
N HIS A 371 26.55 32.92 -9.84
CA HIS A 371 27.64 33.65 -9.22
C HIS A 371 28.29 34.57 -10.25
N GLY A 372 29.03 35.54 -9.75
CA GLY A 372 29.88 36.32 -10.63
C GLY A 372 30.90 37.17 -9.89
N VAL A 373 31.96 37.50 -10.61
CA VAL A 373 33.07 38.31 -10.12
C VAL A 373 33.57 39.26 -11.20
N VAL A 374 34.01 40.44 -10.79
CA VAL A 374 34.70 41.38 -11.68
C VAL A 374 36.20 41.05 -11.66
N GLU A 375 36.76 40.67 -12.81
CA GLU A 375 38.19 40.41 -12.95
C GLU A 375 38.74 41.09 -14.21
N LYS A 376 39.73 41.98 -14.04
CA LYS A 376 40.41 42.70 -15.14
C LYS A 376 39.44 43.42 -16.10
N GLY A 377 38.33 43.95 -15.58
CA GLY A 377 37.30 44.66 -16.36
C GLY A 377 36.30 43.76 -17.08
N LEU A 378 36.37 42.44 -16.88
CA LEU A 378 35.36 41.48 -17.34
C LEU A 378 34.47 41.07 -16.17
N HIS A 379 33.19 40.86 -16.47
CA HIS A 379 32.26 40.22 -15.56
C HIS A 379 32.28 38.72 -15.87
N LYS A 380 32.93 37.95 -15.00
CA LYS A 380 32.94 36.49 -15.09
C LYS A 380 31.73 35.96 -14.34
N LEU A 381 30.95 35.13 -15.00
CA LEU A 381 29.73 34.53 -14.47
C LEU A 381 29.89 33.02 -14.51
N ASP A 382 29.46 32.36 -13.45
CA ASP A 382 29.39 30.91 -13.35
C ASP A 382 28.12 30.52 -12.60
N TRP A 383 27.60 29.33 -12.86
CA TRP A 383 26.36 28.90 -12.24
C TRP A 383 26.33 27.41 -11.98
N GLU A 384 25.54 27.05 -10.98
CA GLU A 384 25.27 25.68 -10.58
C GLU A 384 23.81 25.34 -10.86
N ILE A 385 23.58 24.16 -11.42
CA ILE A 385 22.24 23.61 -11.67
C ILE A 385 22.22 22.20 -11.10
N GLU A 386 21.47 22.01 -10.03
CA GLU A 386 21.13 20.70 -9.48
C GLU A 386 19.65 20.46 -9.74
N ALA A 387 19.36 19.63 -10.73
CA ALA A 387 18.02 19.26 -11.14
C ALA A 387 18.03 17.79 -11.58
N GLU A 388 16.89 17.11 -11.42
CA GLU A 388 16.70 15.77 -12.00
C GLU A 388 16.33 15.85 -13.49
N GLU A 389 15.86 17.03 -13.95
CA GLU A 389 15.45 17.28 -15.32
C GLU A 389 16.62 17.73 -16.23
N THR A 390 16.56 17.39 -17.52
CA THR A 390 17.63 17.76 -18.47
C THR A 390 17.48 19.21 -18.90
N VAL A 391 18.56 19.99 -18.81
CA VAL A 391 18.60 21.36 -19.35
C VAL A 391 18.51 21.32 -20.87
N VAL A 392 17.46 21.92 -21.43
CA VAL A 392 17.27 22.04 -22.89
C VAL A 392 17.78 23.38 -23.40
N LYS A 393 17.60 24.44 -22.62
CA LYS A 393 18.01 25.80 -23.02
C LYS A 393 18.44 26.63 -21.82
N GLN A 394 19.47 27.44 -22.02
CA GLN A 394 19.94 28.42 -21.05
C GLN A 394 19.98 29.79 -21.72
N THR A 395 19.47 30.81 -21.04
CA THR A 395 19.51 32.20 -21.49
C THR A 395 20.07 33.05 -20.36
N LEU A 396 21.28 33.58 -20.55
CA LEU A 396 21.86 34.56 -19.65
C LEU A 396 21.29 35.93 -20.02
N GLU A 397 20.75 36.62 -19.03
CA GLU A 397 20.15 37.94 -19.21
C GLU A 397 20.88 39.00 -18.40
N VAL A 398 20.94 40.22 -18.94
CA VAL A 398 21.58 41.39 -18.32
C VAL A 398 20.61 42.56 -18.23
N SER A 399 20.74 43.37 -17.19
CA SER A 399 19.95 44.57 -16.97
C SER A 399 20.82 45.72 -16.41
N THR A 400 20.48 46.95 -16.77
CA THR A 400 21.09 48.17 -16.20
C THR A 400 20.34 48.71 -14.99
N ASN A 401 19.11 48.24 -14.74
CA ASN A 401 18.24 48.74 -13.67
C ASN A 401 17.71 47.62 -12.75
N GLY A 402 18.09 46.37 -13.01
CA GLY A 402 17.66 45.20 -12.23
C GLY A 402 16.18 44.82 -12.43
N GLN A 403 15.48 45.43 -13.38
CA GLN A 403 14.06 45.21 -13.65
C GLN A 403 13.83 44.76 -15.10
N ASN A 404 14.42 45.48 -16.05
CA ASN A 404 14.29 45.21 -17.48
C ASN A 404 15.51 44.41 -17.94
N PHE A 405 15.33 43.10 -18.05
CA PHE A 405 16.37 42.18 -18.49
C PHE A 405 16.30 41.99 -20.01
N GLN A 406 17.47 41.93 -20.65
CA GLN A 406 17.65 41.65 -22.07
C GLN A 406 18.60 40.45 -22.21
N VAL A 407 18.50 39.71 -23.31
CA VAL A 407 19.37 38.55 -23.54
C VAL A 407 20.81 39.03 -23.73
N ALA A 408 21.71 38.55 -22.87
CA ALA A 408 23.15 38.75 -23.00
C ALA A 408 23.79 37.63 -23.83
N ALA A 409 23.37 36.38 -23.59
CA ALA A 409 23.87 35.20 -24.28
C ALA A 409 22.91 34.01 -24.14
N GLN A 410 23.11 32.99 -24.97
CA GLN A 410 22.45 31.69 -24.85
C GLN A 410 23.50 30.58 -24.79
N PRO A 411 24.08 30.32 -23.60
CA PRO A 411 25.06 29.25 -23.41
C PRO A 411 24.49 27.89 -23.81
N GLY A 412 25.34 26.98 -24.29
CA GLY A 412 24.95 25.58 -24.58
C GLY A 412 24.45 24.87 -23.31
N SER A 413 23.60 23.84 -23.42
CA SER A 413 22.95 23.19 -22.25
C SER A 413 23.90 22.64 -21.18
N THR A 414 25.13 22.30 -21.55
CA THR A 414 26.19 21.81 -20.64
C THR A 414 27.13 22.89 -20.14
N GLU A 415 27.08 24.11 -20.69
CA GLU A 415 27.94 25.21 -20.25
C GLU A 415 27.49 25.72 -18.88
N ARG A 416 28.47 26.11 -18.06
CA ARG A 416 28.27 26.59 -16.68
C ARG A 416 29.00 27.90 -16.37
N THR A 417 29.59 28.52 -17.39
CA THR A 417 30.39 29.74 -17.25
C THR A 417 30.22 30.64 -18.46
N TYR A 418 30.28 31.96 -18.26
CA TYR A 418 30.26 32.95 -19.32
C TYR A 418 31.05 34.21 -18.94
N ASN A 419 31.77 34.81 -19.90
CA ASN A 419 32.49 36.06 -19.69
C ASN A 419 31.79 37.20 -20.44
N TYR A 420 31.39 38.25 -19.71
CA TYR A 420 30.71 39.41 -20.27
C TYR A 420 31.60 40.65 -20.21
N PHE A 421 31.71 41.37 -21.33
CA PHE A 421 32.44 42.65 -21.40
C PHE A 421 31.49 43.81 -21.10
N ALA A 422 31.58 44.36 -19.89
CA ALA A 422 30.60 45.32 -19.36
C ALA A 422 30.80 46.78 -19.77
N GLY A 423 31.94 47.13 -20.41
CA GLY A 423 32.34 48.53 -20.54
C GLY A 423 32.64 49.18 -19.18
N THR A 424 33.05 50.44 -19.15
CA THR A 424 33.46 51.13 -17.91
C THR A 424 32.28 51.69 -17.11
N GLY A 425 32.16 51.31 -15.83
CA GLY A 425 31.55 52.13 -14.78
C GLY A 425 30.06 51.93 -14.47
N ALA A 426 29.35 51.01 -15.13
CA ALA A 426 27.95 50.72 -14.81
C ALA A 426 27.82 49.47 -13.92
N ASN A 427 27.03 49.57 -12.85
CA ASN A 427 26.52 48.38 -12.15
C ASN A 427 25.53 47.67 -13.08
N LEU A 428 25.80 46.40 -13.40
CA LEU A 428 24.94 45.56 -14.22
C LEU A 428 24.41 44.39 -13.39
N TYR A 429 23.19 44.00 -13.67
CA TYR A 429 22.48 42.92 -13.00
C TYR A 429 22.33 41.75 -13.96
N TYR A 430 22.62 40.55 -13.50
CA TYR A 430 22.61 39.33 -14.29
C TYR A 430 21.67 38.30 -13.67
N ARG A 431 20.96 37.55 -14.50
CA ARG A 431 20.22 36.35 -14.09
C ARG A 431 20.27 35.31 -15.19
N LEU A 432 20.10 34.04 -14.82
CA LEU A 432 20.00 32.94 -15.75
C LEU A 432 18.55 32.47 -15.82
N ASN A 433 18.03 32.29 -17.03
CA ASN A 433 16.77 31.61 -17.31
C ASN A 433 17.06 30.23 -17.92
N VAL A 434 16.55 29.17 -17.31
CA VAL A 434 16.80 27.78 -17.72
C VAL A 434 15.49 27.09 -18.04
N GLU A 435 15.41 26.47 -19.22
CA GLU A 435 14.28 25.64 -19.67
C GLU A 435 14.68 24.16 -19.65
N PHE A 436 13.80 23.33 -19.11
CA PHE A 436 14.02 21.89 -18.93
C PHE A 436 13.19 21.06 -19.94
N ASP A 437 13.55 19.79 -20.11
CA ASP A 437 12.87 18.83 -20.98
C ASP A 437 11.40 18.55 -20.62
N ASN A 438 10.99 18.89 -19.40
CA ASN A 438 9.61 18.88 -18.94
C ASN A 438 8.79 20.14 -19.31
N GLY A 439 9.39 21.10 -20.04
CA GLY A 439 8.76 22.34 -20.48
C GLY A 439 8.64 23.44 -19.41
N ARG A 440 9.19 23.22 -18.20
CA ARG A 440 9.24 24.24 -17.15
C ARG A 440 10.46 25.14 -17.32
N GLN A 441 10.33 26.38 -16.86
CA GLN A 441 11.39 27.39 -16.89
C GLN A 441 11.59 28.00 -15.50
N TYR A 442 12.85 28.27 -15.14
CA TYR A 442 13.24 28.80 -13.84
C TYR A 442 14.29 29.90 -13.99
N TYR A 443 14.25 30.87 -13.07
CA TYR A 443 15.26 31.92 -12.97
C TYR A 443 16.17 31.71 -11.76
N SER A 444 17.47 31.99 -11.93
CA SER A 444 18.42 32.09 -10.81
C SER A 444 18.15 33.30 -9.92
N ASN A 445 18.91 33.40 -8.84
CA ASN A 445 19.16 34.68 -8.17
C ASN A 445 19.74 35.73 -9.15
N ILE A 446 19.58 37.01 -8.80
CA ILE A 446 20.19 38.11 -9.55
C ILE A 446 21.56 38.42 -8.94
N VAL A 447 22.60 38.45 -9.77
CA VAL A 447 23.94 38.92 -9.39
C VAL A 447 24.13 40.35 -9.86
N SER A 448 24.49 41.25 -8.95
CA SER A 448 24.88 42.62 -9.30
C SER A 448 26.40 42.72 -9.33
N LEU A 449 26.94 43.10 -10.49
CA LEU A 449 28.36 43.31 -10.69
C LEU A 449 28.60 44.72 -11.21
N GLY A 450 29.53 45.41 -10.57
CA GLY A 450 30.11 46.64 -11.10
C GLY A 450 31.34 47.02 -10.30
N ASP A 451 32.00 48.10 -10.69
CA ASP A 451 33.29 48.52 -10.15
C ASP A 451 33.14 49.19 -8.76
N ASN A 452 32.65 48.44 -7.78
CA ASN A 452 32.42 48.88 -6.40
C ASN A 452 33.69 48.72 -5.54
N LYS A 453 34.75 49.47 -5.84
CA LYS A 453 35.69 49.82 -4.76
C LYS A 453 35.01 50.88 -3.88
N ALA A 454 34.76 50.56 -2.61
CA ALA A 454 34.32 51.53 -1.61
C ALA A 454 35.19 52.78 -1.72
N GLN A 455 34.62 53.90 -2.18
CA GLN A 455 35.37 55.13 -2.28
C GLN A 455 35.67 55.58 -0.85
N LYS A 456 36.95 55.65 -0.48
CA LYS A 456 37.43 56.23 0.77
C LYS A 456 38.10 57.58 0.50
N PRO A 457 38.14 58.51 1.47
CA PRO A 457 39.03 59.65 1.38
C PRO A 457 40.46 59.17 1.19
N SER A 458 41.20 59.81 0.28
CA SER A 458 42.57 59.44 -0.02
C SER A 458 43.45 60.68 -0.20
N LEU A 459 44.69 60.58 0.28
CA LEU A 459 45.70 61.58 0.04
C LEU A 459 46.07 61.64 -1.44
N VAL A 460 46.09 62.84 -2.01
CA VAL A 460 46.60 63.05 -3.38
C VAL A 460 48.11 62.79 -3.44
N SER A 461 48.83 63.09 -2.36
CA SER A 461 50.25 62.78 -2.17
C SER A 461 50.55 62.47 -0.70
N ASN A 462 51.43 61.51 -0.46
CA ASN A 462 51.95 61.17 0.88
C ASN A 462 53.20 61.98 1.27
N LEU A 463 53.72 62.83 0.37
CA LEU A 463 54.81 63.77 0.64
C LEU A 463 54.31 65.21 0.46
N VAL A 464 54.40 66.01 1.52
CA VAL A 464 53.71 67.31 1.62
C VAL A 464 54.69 68.40 1.99
N ARG A 465 54.78 69.45 1.15
CA ARG A 465 55.64 70.63 1.36
C ARG A 465 54.88 71.90 1.75
N GLY A 466 53.56 71.86 1.67
CA GLY A 466 52.68 73.01 1.88
C GLY A 466 51.32 72.54 2.38
N ASN A 467 50.30 72.52 1.54
CA ASN A 467 48.99 72.04 1.94
C ASN A 467 48.83 70.54 1.67
N LEU A 468 48.08 69.87 2.55
CA LEU A 468 47.66 68.48 2.38
C LEU A 468 46.41 68.46 1.51
N THR A 469 46.46 67.79 0.36
CA THR A 469 45.31 67.66 -0.54
C THR A 469 44.70 66.27 -0.43
N ILE A 470 43.39 66.20 -0.20
CA ILE A 470 42.63 64.96 0.00
C ILE A 470 41.46 64.96 -0.96
N ASN A 471 41.27 63.86 -1.71
CA ASN A 471 40.05 63.64 -2.45
C ASN A 471 39.08 62.82 -1.58
N SER A 472 37.92 63.40 -1.27
CA SER A 472 36.91 62.77 -0.41
C SER A 472 35.64 62.44 -1.21
N PRO A 473 35.08 61.22 -1.08
CA PRO A 473 33.87 60.82 -1.79
C PRO A 473 32.58 61.29 -1.13
N GLY A 474 32.67 61.90 0.07
CA GLY A 474 31.53 62.38 0.83
C GLY A 474 31.96 63.22 2.03
N LEU A 475 31.06 63.41 2.99
CA LEU A 475 31.34 64.10 4.24
C LEU A 475 32.10 63.19 5.21
N TYR A 476 33.26 63.65 5.67
CA TYR A 476 34.09 62.95 6.66
C TYR A 476 34.67 63.94 7.66
N ASN A 477 34.83 63.51 8.90
CA ASN A 477 35.70 64.20 9.85
C ASN A 477 37.12 63.67 9.74
N TYR A 478 38.12 64.52 9.94
CA TYR A 478 39.51 64.09 9.98
C TYR A 478 40.22 64.52 11.26
N SER A 479 41.21 63.74 11.67
CA SER A 479 42.18 64.07 12.71
C SER A 479 43.59 63.70 12.25
N ILE A 480 44.57 64.57 12.51
CA ILE A 480 45.98 64.34 12.22
C ILE A 480 46.72 64.19 13.55
N ILE A 481 47.43 63.09 13.71
CA ILE A 481 48.23 62.76 14.90
C ILE A 481 49.71 62.63 14.53
N ASP A 482 50.60 63.02 15.45
CA ASP A 482 52.02 62.72 15.34
C ASP A 482 52.33 61.26 15.75
N LEU A 483 53.58 60.81 15.53
CA LEU A 483 53.99 59.43 15.85
C LEU A 483 53.93 59.08 17.35
N ASN A 484 53.86 60.09 18.23
CA ASN A 484 53.68 59.89 19.66
C ASN A 484 52.19 59.84 20.06
N GLY A 485 51.28 59.86 19.07
CA GLY A 485 49.83 59.78 19.27
C GLY A 485 49.18 61.09 19.69
N ARG A 486 49.90 62.22 19.66
CA ARG A 486 49.36 63.52 20.03
C ARG A 486 48.57 64.11 18.85
N LEU A 487 47.37 64.61 19.14
CA LEU A 487 46.53 65.31 18.17
C LEU A 487 47.15 66.64 17.76
N VAL A 488 47.32 66.83 16.45
CA VAL A 488 47.95 68.01 15.85
C VAL A 488 46.91 68.91 15.17
N LEU A 489 46.00 68.33 14.38
CA LEU A 489 44.92 69.05 13.68
C LEU A 489 43.65 68.19 13.62
N LYS A 490 42.49 68.82 13.49
CA LYS A 490 41.21 68.14 13.18
C LYS A 490 40.29 69.06 12.39
N GLY A 491 39.36 68.48 11.65
CA GLY A 491 38.34 69.24 10.89
C GLY A 491 37.38 68.32 10.15
N SER A 492 36.70 68.87 9.14
CA SER A 492 35.77 68.13 8.28
C SER A 492 36.14 68.29 6.81
N LEU A 493 35.78 67.30 6.00
CA LEU A 493 35.96 67.22 4.56
C LEU A 493 34.58 67.25 3.91
N SER A 494 34.45 68.00 2.81
CA SER A 494 33.30 67.91 1.89
C SER A 494 33.59 66.90 0.77
N GLN A 495 32.56 66.54 0.00
CA GLN A 495 32.76 65.76 -1.22
C GLN A 495 33.65 66.54 -2.22
N GLY A 496 34.62 65.86 -2.83
CA GLY A 496 35.59 66.41 -3.77
C GLY A 496 36.96 66.70 -3.16
N ILE A 497 37.70 67.60 -3.79
CA ILE A 497 39.08 67.96 -3.40
C ILE A 497 39.04 68.93 -2.22
N ASN A 498 39.69 68.52 -1.13
CA ASN A 498 39.86 69.30 0.09
C ASN A 498 41.33 69.65 0.29
N THR A 499 41.60 70.85 0.80
CA THR A 499 42.95 71.33 1.07
C THR A 499 43.07 71.75 2.53
N ILE A 500 43.99 71.13 3.25
CA ILE A 500 44.27 71.43 4.67
C ILE A 500 45.62 72.15 4.74
N SER A 501 45.64 73.35 5.29
CA SER A 501 46.90 74.05 5.57
C SER A 501 47.68 73.27 6.60
N THR A 502 48.87 72.80 6.24
CA THR A 502 49.71 72.17 7.25
C THR A 502 50.48 73.23 8.03
N SER A 503 50.67 74.47 7.57
CA SER A 503 51.64 75.49 8.04
C SER A 503 52.09 75.43 9.53
N THR A 504 51.19 75.18 10.48
CA THR A 504 51.42 75.05 11.93
C THR A 504 52.10 73.75 12.39
N MET A 505 52.27 72.74 11.53
CA MET A 505 52.93 71.47 11.87
C MET A 505 54.44 71.53 11.60
N ASN A 506 55.25 70.92 12.47
CA ASN A 506 56.68 70.75 12.21
C ASN A 506 56.94 69.68 11.13
N PRO A 507 58.08 69.73 10.41
CA PRO A 507 58.51 68.64 9.53
C PRO A 507 58.57 67.31 10.29
N GLY A 508 58.10 66.24 9.68
CA GLY A 508 57.96 64.95 10.34
C GLY A 508 56.89 64.06 9.72
N MET A 509 56.64 62.94 10.38
CA MET A 509 55.74 61.89 9.91
C MET A 509 54.44 61.92 10.72
N PHE A 510 53.31 61.85 10.02
CA PHE A 510 51.99 62.00 10.61
C PHE A 510 51.04 60.92 10.09
N ILE A 511 50.01 60.64 10.88
CA ILE A 511 48.88 59.80 10.47
C ILE A 511 47.64 60.68 10.44
N ILE A 512 46.95 60.67 9.30
CA ILE A 512 45.61 61.25 9.18
C ILE A 512 44.58 60.15 9.27
N GLN A 513 43.56 60.36 10.08
CA GLN A 513 42.44 59.45 10.26
C GLN A 513 41.17 60.12 9.74
N TYR A 514 40.35 59.37 9.02
CA TYR A 514 39.06 59.79 8.49
C TYR A 514 37.96 59.02 9.18
N LEU A 515 36.90 59.71 9.58
CA LEU A 515 35.76 59.14 10.29
C LEU A 515 34.44 59.64 9.69
N ASN A 516 33.53 58.72 9.41
CA ASN A 516 32.11 59.01 9.25
C ASN A 516 31.32 58.10 10.21
N ASP A 517 29.99 58.19 10.18
CA ASP A 517 29.11 57.47 11.12
C ASP A 517 29.28 55.95 11.09
N ASN A 518 29.80 55.37 10.00
CA ASN A 518 29.84 53.94 9.76
C ASN A 518 31.26 53.35 9.56
N SER A 519 32.31 54.18 9.48
CA SER A 519 33.64 53.71 9.09
C SER A 519 34.79 54.63 9.52
N ARG A 520 35.94 54.04 9.83
CA ARG A 520 37.19 54.72 10.16
C ARG A 520 38.32 54.25 9.26
N PHE A 521 39.01 55.19 8.63
CA PHE A 521 40.17 54.93 7.78
C PHE A 521 41.38 55.70 8.28
N ALA A 522 42.59 55.27 7.91
CA ALA A 522 43.82 55.99 8.24
C ALA A 522 44.83 55.92 7.09
N GLU A 523 45.53 57.01 6.86
CA GLU A 523 46.64 57.10 5.91
C GLU A 523 47.82 57.83 6.56
N LYS A 524 49.02 57.58 6.03
CA LYS A 524 50.28 58.12 6.55
C LYS A 524 50.87 59.08 5.54
N PHE A 525 51.39 60.20 6.02
CA PHE A 525 52.12 61.15 5.18
C PHE A 525 53.35 61.72 5.90
N ILE A 526 54.28 62.25 5.11
CA ILE A 526 55.49 62.92 5.56
C ILE A 526 55.38 64.39 5.16
N ARG A 527 55.55 65.27 6.14
CA ARG A 527 55.75 66.69 5.89
C ARG A 527 57.25 66.99 5.86
N GLN A 528 57.69 67.63 4.78
CA GLN A 528 59.05 68.17 4.64
C GLN A 528 59.10 69.65 4.99
#